data_AF-A0A0L8G246-F1
#
_entry.id   AF-A0A0L8G246-F1
#
_cell.length_a   1.000
_cell.length_b   1.000
_cell.length_c   1.000
_cell.angle_alpha   90.00
_cell.angle_beta   90.00
_cell.angle_gamma   90.00
#
_symmetry.space_group_name_H-M   'P 1'
#
loop_
_entity.id
_entity.type
_entity.pdbx_description
1 polymer ?
#
loop_
_entity_poly.entity_id
_entity_poly.type
_entity_poly.pdbx_seq_one_letter_code
_entity_poly.pdbx_strand_id
1 'polypeptide(L)' 'RVLIPGIKQAPSDPNLPFILERTQFPVRLSYATTINKSQGQTFEKMGFFLPQPVFSHWQ' A
#
# COMPACT_ATOMS: atom_id res chain seq x y z
N ARG A 1 24.50 5.73 -12.22
CA ARG A 1 23.89 5.41 -10.92
C ARG A 1 22.51 6.03 -10.89
N VAL A 2 21.43 5.25 -10.81
CA VAL A 2 20.07 5.79 -10.70
C VAL A 2 19.76 5.97 -9.20
N LEU A 3 19.36 7.17 -8.80
CA LEU A 3 18.93 7.48 -7.43
C LEU A 3 17.41 7.57 -7.43
N ILE A 4 16.76 6.85 -6.52
CA ILE A 4 15.30 6.91 -6.36
C ILE A 4 14.99 8.06 -5.39
N PRO A 5 14.14 9.03 -5.75
CA PRO A 5 13.80 10.14 -4.86
C PRO A 5 12.95 9.66 -3.68
N GLY A 6 13.23 10.19 -2.48
CA GLY A 6 12.37 10.02 -1.30
C GLY A 6 11.15 10.93 -1.40
N ILE A 7 9.97 10.40 -1.11
CA ILE A 7 8.69 11.12 -1.13
C ILE A 7 8.26 11.41 0.31
N LYS A 8 7.91 12.66 0.57
CA LYS A 8 7.27 13.11 1.81
C LYS A 8 5.76 12.86 1.74
N GLN A 9 5.22 12.23 2.78
CA GLN A 9 3.80 11.94 2.92
C GLN A 9 3.31 12.52 4.25
N ALA A 10 2.26 13.32 4.19
CA ALA A 10 1.53 13.80 5.35
C ALA A 10 0.15 13.12 5.41
N PRO A 11 -0.44 12.94 6.59
CA PRO A 11 -1.81 12.49 6.74
C PRO A 11 -2.79 13.48 6.14
N SER A 12 -3.94 12.97 5.71
CA SER A 12 -5.05 13.81 5.24
C SER A 12 -5.90 14.38 6.38
N ASP A 13 -5.72 13.89 7.62
CA ASP A 13 -6.47 14.37 8.78
C ASP A 13 -5.83 15.63 9.36
N PRO A 14 -6.53 16.78 9.34
CA PRO A 14 -6.02 18.03 9.89
C PRO A 14 -6.08 18.10 11.43
N ASN A 15 -6.74 17.16 12.12
CA ASN A 15 -6.99 17.24 13.57
C ASN A 15 -5.92 16.53 14.43
N LEU A 16 -4.80 16.13 13.83
CA LEU A 16 -3.71 15.54 14.59
C LEU A 16 -3.09 16.58 15.53
N PRO A 17 -2.82 16.24 16.81
CA PRO A 17 -2.22 17.16 17.77
C PRO A 17 -0.74 17.48 17.46
N PHE A 18 -0.20 16.95 16.37
CA PHE A 18 1.16 17.17 15.88
C PHE A 18 1.22 16.99 14.36
N ILE A 19 2.27 17.55 13.75
CA ILE A 19 2.56 17.36 12.33
C ILE A 19 3.18 15.97 12.14
N LEU A 20 2.45 15.06 11.49
CA LEU A 20 3.00 13.79 11.06
C LEU A 20 3.49 13.93 9.60
N GLU A 21 4.78 13.73 9.37
CA GLU A 21 5.38 13.73 8.04
C GLU A 21 6.30 12.50 7.92
N ARG A 22 6.13 11.71 6.86
CA ARG A 22 6.91 10.50 6.58
C ARG A 22 7.65 10.64 5.27
N THR A 23 8.98 10.58 5.30
CA THR A 23 9.79 10.47 4.09
C THR A 23 10.06 8.99 3.79
N GLN A 24 9.67 8.51 2.60
CA GLN A 24 9.92 7.13 2.19
C GLN A 24 10.29 7.02 0.71
N PHE A 25 11.09 6.02 0.36
CA PHE A 25 11.25 5.65 -1.04
C PHE A 25 9.96 5.00 -1.56
N PRO A 26 9.52 5.30 -2.79
CA PRO A 26 8.33 4.69 -3.41
C PRO A 26 8.62 3.27 -3.91
N VAL A 27 9.25 2.44 -3.07
CA VAL A 27 9.64 1.07 -3.42
C VAL A 27 9.27 0.15 -2.27
N ARG A 28 8.62 -0.96 -2.59
CA ARG A 28 8.32 -2.03 -1.63
C ARG A 28 8.70 -3.36 -2.26
N LEU A 29 9.58 -4.12 -1.61
CA LEU A 29 9.85 -5.50 -2.00
C LEU A 29 8.62 -6.36 -1.65
N SER A 30 8.04 -7.04 -2.64
CA SER A 30 6.80 -7.79 -2.43
C SER A 30 6.65 -8.93 -3.45
N TYR A 31 6.66 -10.17 -2.96
CA TYR A 31 6.25 -11.36 -3.74
C TYR A 31 4.75 -11.68 -3.56
N ALA A 32 4.16 -11.26 -2.44
CA ALA A 32 2.75 -11.42 -2.13
C ALA A 32 2.19 -10.10 -1.62
N THR A 33 1.02 -9.70 -2.11
CA THR A 33 0.35 -8.45 -1.73
C THR A 33 -1.00 -8.76 -1.09
N THR A 34 -1.47 -7.90 -0.20
CA THR A 34 -2.80 -8.02 0.40
C THR A 34 -3.87 -7.56 -0.58
N ILE A 35 -5.08 -8.15 -0.54
CA ILE A 35 -6.19 -7.84 -1.46
C ILE A 35 -6.47 -6.34 -1.58
N ASN A 36 -6.59 -5.62 -0.46
CA ASN A 36 -6.83 -4.17 -0.46
C ASN A 36 -5.71 -3.35 -1.11
N LYS A 37 -4.49 -3.90 -1.18
CA LYS A 37 -3.34 -3.24 -1.83
C LYS A 37 -3.25 -3.59 -3.32
N SER A 38 -3.79 -4.74 -3.75
CA SER A 38 -3.91 -5.10 -5.17
C SER A 38 -5.11 -4.47 -5.87
N GLN A 39 -6.09 -3.94 -5.13
CA GLN A 39 -7.28 -3.34 -5.74
C GLN A 39 -6.88 -2.19 -6.68
N GLY A 40 -7.35 -2.24 -7.93
CA GLY A 40 -6.99 -1.28 -8.98
C GLY A 40 -5.66 -1.53 -9.69
N GLN A 41 -4.96 -2.64 -9.38
CA GLN A 41 -3.76 -3.06 -10.10
C GLN A 41 -4.06 -4.24 -11.04
N THR A 42 -3.36 -4.28 -12.17
CA THR A 42 -3.45 -5.39 -13.15
C THR A 42 -2.24 -6.30 -13.00
N PHE A 43 -2.47 -7.60 -12.89
CA PHE A 43 -1.43 -8.62 -12.81
C PHE A 43 -1.65 -9.67 -13.91
N GLU A 44 -0.60 -10.05 -14.64
CA GLU A 44 -0.70 -11.10 -15.67
C GLU A 44 -0.96 -12.48 -15.03
N LYS A 45 -0.29 -12.77 -13.91
CA LYS A 45 -0.44 -14.01 -13.12
C LYS A 45 -0.36 -13.70 -11.64
N MET A 46 -1.32 -14.18 -10.86
CA MET A 46 -1.35 -14.04 -9.40
C MET A 46 -2.07 -15.25 -8.77
N GLY A 47 -1.58 -15.72 -7.62
CA GLY A 47 -2.25 -16.73 -6.81
C GLY A 47 -2.99 -16.08 -5.63
N PHE A 48 -4.13 -16.65 -5.25
CA PHE A 48 -4.86 -16.25 -4.04
C PHE A 48 -4.59 -17.23 -2.91
N PHE A 49 -4.26 -16.70 -1.74
CA PHE A 49 -4.15 -17.49 -0.51
C PHE A 49 -5.14 -16.94 0.51
N LEU A 50 -6.25 -17.67 0.72
CA LEU A 50 -7.37 -17.28 1.57
C LEU A 50 -7.54 -18.30 2.71
N PRO A 51 -6.81 -18.15 3.83
CA PRO A 51 -6.90 -19.09 4.94
C PRO A 51 -8.22 -18.96 5.73
N GLN A 52 -8.94 -17.85 5.57
CA GLN A 52 -10.22 -17.56 6.21
C GLN A 52 -11.16 -16.86 5.21
N PRO A 53 -12.49 -16.86 5.42
CA PRO A 53 -13.42 -16.07 4.62
C PRO A 53 -13.10 -14.58 4.78
N VAL A 54 -12.80 -13.89 3.68
CA VAL A 54 -12.32 -12.49 3.69
C VAL A 54 -13.38 -11.47 3.29
N PHE A 55 -14.65 -11.87 3.18
CA PHE A 55 -15.71 -10.96 2.74
C PHE A 55 -16.07 -9.96 3.84
N SER A 56 -15.62 -8.73 3.69
CA SER A 56 -16.23 -7.55 4.28
C SER A 56 -17.02 -6.85 3.18
N HIS A 57 -18.18 -6.28 3.52
CA HIS A 57 -19.22 -5.81 2.58
C HIS A 57 -18.65 -5.20 1.28
N TRP A 58 -18.98 -5.85 0.16
CA TRP A 58 -18.59 -5.54 -1.23
C TRP A 58 -17.12 -5.80 -1.63
N GLN A 59 -16.87 -7.04 -2.07
CA GLN A 59 -15.90 -7.28 -3.15
C GLN A 59 -16.40 -6.64 -4.45
#